data_AF-A0A172YQR2-F1
#
_entry.id   AF-A0A172YQR2-F1
#
_cell.length_a   1.000
_cell.length_b   1.000
_cell.length_c   1.000
_cell.angle_alpha   90.00
_cell.angle_beta   90.00
_cell.angle_gamma   90.00
#
_symmetry.space_group_name_H-M   'P 1'
#
loop_
_entity.id
_entity.type
_entity.pdbx_description
1 polymer ?
#
loop_
_entity_poly.entity_id
_entity_poly.type
_entity_poly.pdbx_seq_one_letter_code
_entity_poly.pdbx_strand_id
1 'polypeptide(L)'
;MYRKFYFNYLLLNILVSSIFIVIVMYPTNLHLNYWMIGLSWIIGIFFMHFVILHLPIFKDFYINRKKLKNIVVQTRKYNHAEHKAAPVMSGTVVFVIACTTLYFLNLTQHYVEYAFITALSTGNMSYYYTP
;
A
#
# COMPACT_ATOMS: atom_id res chain seq x y z
N MET A 1 15.87 0.97 8.36
CA MET A 1 15.46 0.34 7.10
C MET A 1 16.46 -0.71 6.68
N TYR A 2 16.07 -1.99 6.74
CA TYR A 2 16.89 -3.08 6.25
C TYR A 2 16.59 -3.30 4.77
N ARG A 3 17.44 -2.74 3.90
CA ARG A 3 17.37 -2.92 2.43
C ARG A 3 17.31 -4.40 2.01
N LYS A 4 17.82 -5.29 2.87
CA LYS A 4 17.86 -6.76 2.70
C LYS A 4 16.49 -7.42 2.52
N PHE A 5 15.42 -6.88 3.11
CA PHE A 5 14.09 -7.51 3.03
C PHE A 5 13.18 -6.94 1.94
N TYR A 6 13.57 -5.85 1.26
CA TYR A 6 12.74 -5.17 0.27
C TYR A 6 12.28 -6.11 -0.84
N PHE A 7 13.21 -6.93 -1.34
CA PHE A 7 12.93 -7.89 -2.41
C PHE A 7 11.90 -8.95 -1.99
N ASN A 8 11.97 -9.45 -0.75
CA ASN A 8 11.02 -10.43 -0.24
C ASN A 8 9.61 -9.86 -0.11
N TYR A 9 9.48 -8.62 0.38
CA TYR A 9 8.18 -7.94 0.46
C TYR A 9 7.62 -7.60 -0.93
N LEU A 10 8.48 -7.24 -1.89
CA LEU A 10 8.09 -7.00 -3.26
C LEU A 10 7.60 -8.28 -3.95
N LEU A 11 8.29 -9.42 -3.76
CA LEU A 11 7.83 -10.72 -4.24
C LEU A 11 6.49 -11.13 -3.61
N LEU A 12 6.33 -10.93 -2.30
CA LEU A 12 5.08 -11.22 -1.61
C LEU A 12 3.94 -10.34 -2.13
N ASN A 13 4.22 -9.06 -2.42
CA ASN A 13 3.26 -8.13 -3.01
C ASN A 13 2.77 -8.63 -4.38
N ILE A 14 3.69 -9.04 -5.25
CA ILE A 14 3.39 -9.60 -6.57
C ILE A 14 2.57 -10.88 -6.43
N LEU A 15 2.97 -11.80 -5.54
CA LEU A 15 2.27 -13.07 -5.32
C LEU A 15 0.85 -12.85 -4.82
N VAL A 16 0.65 -12.09 -3.74
CA VAL A 16 -0.68 -11.83 -3.17
C VAL A 16 -1.59 -11.14 -4.19
N SER A 17 -1.04 -10.18 -4.92
CA SER A 17 -1.82 -9.45 -5.91
C SER A 17 -2.15 -10.30 -7.14
N SER A 18 -1.23 -11.19 -7.57
CA SER A 18 -1.51 -12.15 -8.65
C SER A 18 -2.58 -13.19 -8.28
N ILE A 19 -2.57 -13.68 -7.04
CA ILE A 19 -3.61 -14.57 -6.51
C ILE A 19 -4.97 -13.86 -6.51
N PHE A 20 -5.01 -12.59 -6.09
CA PHE A 20 -6.24 -11.80 -6.10
C PHE A 20 -6.79 -11.60 -7.52
N ILE A 21 -5.93 -11.27 -8.49
CA ILE A 21 -6.28 -11.17 -9.90
C ILE A 21 -6.93 -12.47 -10.38
N VAL A 22 -6.32 -13.63 -10.08
CA VAL A 22 -6.88 -14.93 -10.48
C VAL A 22 -8.22 -15.22 -9.78
N ILE A 23 -8.34 -14.99 -8.48
CA ILE A 23 -9.57 -15.32 -7.73
C ILE A 23 -10.74 -14.40 -8.10
N VAL A 24 -10.49 -13.11 -8.33
CA VAL A 24 -11.55 -12.12 -8.56
C VAL A 24 -11.90 -11.96 -10.04
N MET A 25 -10.92 -12.08 -10.95
CA MET A 25 -11.17 -11.90 -12.38
C MET A 25 -11.63 -13.17 -13.09
N TYR A 26 -11.19 -14.35 -12.64
CA TYR A 26 -11.55 -15.62 -13.30
C TYR A 26 -13.06 -15.96 -13.24
N PRO A 27 -13.80 -15.69 -12.14
CA PRO A 27 -15.24 -16.00 -12.11
C PRO A 27 -16.13 -14.95 -12.80
N THR A 28 -15.62 -13.76 -13.13
CA THR A 28 -16.45 -12.61 -13.52
C THR A 28 -16.39 -12.24 -15.01
N ASN A 29 -15.61 -12.96 -15.84
CA ASN A 29 -15.35 -12.58 -17.25
C ASN A 29 -14.93 -11.10 -17.40
N LEU A 30 -14.25 -10.55 -16.39
CA LEU A 30 -13.74 -9.18 -16.41
C LEU A 30 -12.56 -9.11 -17.37
N HIS A 31 -12.77 -8.48 -18.54
CA HIS A 31 -11.70 -8.20 -19.50
C HIS A 31 -10.86 -7.00 -19.06
N LEU A 32 -10.09 -7.18 -18.00
CA LEU A 32 -9.20 -6.16 -17.48
C LEU A 32 -7.92 -6.08 -18.33
N ASN A 33 -7.56 -4.86 -18.73
CA ASN A 33 -6.33 -4.60 -19.45
C ASN A 33 -5.11 -4.87 -18.55
N TYR A 34 -4.33 -5.91 -18.86
CA TYR A 34 -3.14 -6.30 -18.11
C TYR A 34 -2.08 -5.20 -18.02
N TRP A 35 -1.96 -4.33 -19.02
CA TRP A 35 -1.06 -3.18 -18.95
C TRP A 35 -1.45 -2.19 -17.86
N MET A 36 -2.75 -1.93 -17.71
CA MET A 36 -3.26 -1.06 -16.65
C MET A 36 -3.11 -1.69 -15.27
N ILE A 37 -3.21 -3.01 -15.16
CA ILE A 37 -2.92 -3.74 -13.91
C ILE A 37 -1.47 -3.48 -13.49
N GLY A 38 -0.52 -3.68 -14.40
CA GLY A 38 0.90 -3.45 -14.14
C GLY A 38 1.20 -2.00 -13.73
N LEU A 39 0.63 -1.02 -14.43
CA LEU A 39 0.75 0.40 -14.07
C LEU A 39 0.18 0.69 -12.68
N SER A 40 -0.99 0.13 -12.36
CA SER A 40 -1.66 0.32 -11.06
C SER A 40 -0.82 -0.18 -9.89
N TRP A 41 -0.06 -1.27 -10.05
CA TRP A 41 0.91 -1.73 -9.06
C TRP A 41 2.07 -0.75 -8.88
N ILE A 42 2.70 -0.31 -9.97
CA ILE A 42 3.85 0.60 -9.91
C ILE A 42 3.44 1.90 -9.23
N ILE A 43 2.28 2.43 -9.60
CA ILE A 43 1.70 3.63 -8.99
C ILE A 43 1.45 3.41 -7.50
N GLY A 44 0.91 2.26 -7.09
CA GLY A 44 0.66 1.95 -5.68
C GLY A 44 1.94 1.92 -4.81
N ILE A 45 3.03 1.36 -5.34
CA ILE A 45 4.34 1.36 -4.66
C ILE A 45 4.89 2.78 -4.53
N PHE A 46 4.77 3.59 -5.58
CA PHE A 46 5.24 4.98 -5.57
C PHE A 46 4.41 5.85 -4.61
N PHE A 47 3.09 5.74 -4.66
CA PHE A 47 2.18 6.47 -3.77
C PHE A 47 2.38 6.09 -2.31
N MET A 48 2.67 4.82 -2.02
CA MET A 48 3.01 4.40 -0.66
C MET A 48 4.17 5.23 -0.10
N HIS A 49 5.24 5.40 -0.88
CA HIS A 49 6.40 6.17 -0.45
C HIS A 49 6.02 7.61 -0.12
N PHE A 50 5.18 8.22 -0.96
CA PHE A 50 4.67 9.56 -0.76
C PHE A 50 3.80 9.66 0.49
N VAL A 51 2.84 8.75 0.67
CA VAL A 51 1.91 8.73 1.81
C VAL A 51 2.67 8.59 3.13
N ILE A 52 3.63 7.67 3.22
CA ILE A 52 4.39 7.43 4.46
C ILE A 52 5.32 8.60 4.79
N LEU A 53 5.96 9.22 3.80
CA LEU A 53 6.92 10.30 4.03
C LEU A 53 6.28 11.68 4.24
N HIS A 54 5.18 11.96 3.55
CA HIS A 54 4.61 13.31 3.51
C HIS A 54 3.39 13.49 4.41
N LEU A 55 2.55 12.46 4.63
CA LEU A 55 1.40 12.63 5.53
C LEU A 55 1.81 12.54 7.02
N PRO A 56 1.52 13.58 7.83
CA PRO A 56 1.89 13.60 9.24
C PRO A 56 1.22 12.49 10.05
N ILE A 57 0.00 12.09 9.66
CA ILE A 57 -0.76 11.01 10.30
C ILE A 57 0.03 9.69 10.27
N PHE A 58 0.69 9.37 9.15
CA PHE A 58 1.45 8.13 9.00
C PHE A 58 2.86 8.20 9.61
N LYS A 59 3.42 9.40 9.79
CA LYS A 59 4.74 9.55 10.44
C LYS A 59 4.74 8.95 11.85
N ASP A 60 3.63 9.08 12.57
CA ASP A 60 3.49 8.57 13.93
C ASP A 60 3.32 7.04 13.99
N PHE A 61 2.75 6.44 12.94
CA PHE A 61 2.57 4.99 12.84
C PHE A 61 3.79 4.25 12.26
N TYR A 62 4.72 4.93 11.59
CA TYR A 62 5.94 4.31 11.02
C TYR A 62 7.23 4.79 11.72
N ILE A 63 7.12 5.41 12.91
CA ILE A 63 8.27 5.98 13.64
C ILE A 63 9.42 4.96 13.74
N ASN A 64 10.57 5.41 13.25
CA ASN A 64 11.81 4.67 13.18
C ASN A 64 12.36 4.39 14.59
N ARG A 65 12.31 3.14 15.06
CA ARG A 65 12.88 2.71 16.36
C ARG A 65 14.35 3.13 16.56
N LYS A 66 15.12 3.38 15.50
CA LYS A 66 16.48 3.93 15.60
C LYS A 66 16.54 5.38 16.11
N LYS A 67 15.54 6.22 15.81
CA LYS A 67 15.43 7.59 16.36
C LYS A 67 15.00 7.58 17.84
N LEU A 68 14.20 6.59 18.24
CA LEU A 68 13.76 6.41 19.63
C LEU A 68 14.88 5.96 20.57
N LYS A 69 15.96 5.37 20.05
CA LYS A 69 17.09 4.92 20.88
C LYS A 69 17.94 6.05 21.48
N ASN A 70 17.83 7.27 20.94
CA ASN A 70 18.65 8.43 21.34
C ASN A 70 17.86 9.54 22.06
N ILE A 71 16.57 9.35 22.36
CA ILE A 71 15.73 10.40 22.94
C ILE A 71 15.17 9.89 24.27
N VAL A 72 15.58 10.53 25.38
CA VAL A 72 15.22 10.21 26.79
C VAL A 72 13.75 10.58 27.12
N VAL A 73 12.93 10.88 26.11
CA VAL A 73 11.55 11.32 26.29
C VAL A 73 10.63 10.11 26.31
N GLN A 74 9.79 10.00 27.35
CA GLN A 74 8.77 8.97 27.51
C GLN A 74 8.05 8.70 26.19
N THR A 75 8.28 7.51 25.65
CA THR A 75 7.68 7.07 24.41
C THR A 75 6.26 6.60 24.69
N ARG A 76 5.30 7.04 23.88
CA ARG A 76 3.94 6.47 23.86
C ARG A 76 4.08 4.96 23.78
N LYS A 77 3.45 4.21 24.69
CA LYS A 77 3.53 2.73 24.73
C LYS A 77 3.35 2.19 23.32
N TYR A 78 4.32 1.40 22.85
CA TYR A 78 4.29 0.79 21.52
C TYR A 78 3.02 -0.06 21.38
N ASN A 79 2.00 0.49 20.73
CA ASN A 79 0.73 -0.20 20.57
C ASN A 79 0.79 -1.04 19.30
N HIS A 80 0.96 -2.35 19.48
CA HIS A 80 1.10 -3.29 18.37
C HIS A 80 -0.14 -3.30 17.45
N ALA A 81 -1.30 -2.93 17.98
CA ALA A 81 -2.55 -2.80 17.22
C ALA A 81 -2.50 -1.61 16.23
N GLU A 82 -2.00 -0.45 16.66
CA GLU A 82 -1.89 0.75 15.84
C GLU A 82 -0.91 0.56 14.67
N HIS A 83 0.18 -0.17 14.91
CA HIS A 83 1.14 -0.53 13.85
C HIS A 83 0.57 -1.50 12.81
N LYS A 84 -0.29 -2.45 13.22
CA LYS A 84 -0.97 -3.35 12.27
C LYS A 84 -2.06 -2.64 11.47
N ALA A 85 -2.61 -1.55 11.97
CA ALA A 85 -3.62 -0.75 11.28
C ALA A 85 -3.02 0.16 10.19
N ALA A 86 -1.76 0.59 10.33
CA ALA A 86 -1.14 1.53 9.40
C ALA A 86 -1.09 1.05 7.93
N PRO A 87 -0.80 -0.23 7.65
CA PRO A 87 -0.90 -0.79 6.30
C PRO A 87 -2.30 -0.78 5.71
N VAL A 88 -3.31 -1.02 6.53
CA VAL A 88 -4.72 -0.99 6.10
C VAL A 88 -5.17 0.45 5.85
N MET A 89 -4.76 1.38 6.73
CA MET A 89 -5.03 2.81 6.58
C MET A 89 -4.35 3.41 5.33
N SER A 90 -3.09 3.06 5.07
CA SER A 90 -2.40 3.55 3.87
C SER A 90 -3.01 2.98 2.58
N GLY A 91 -3.35 1.68 2.58
CA GLY A 91 -4.07 1.05 1.47
C GLY A 91 -5.43 1.71 1.20
N THR A 92 -6.24 1.97 2.25
CA THR A 92 -7.56 2.62 2.10
C THR A 92 -7.47 4.06 1.62
N VAL A 93 -6.50 4.84 2.09
CA VAL A 93 -6.27 6.20 1.59
C VAL A 93 -5.92 6.17 0.10
N VAL A 94 -5.00 5.28 -0.31
CA VAL A 94 -4.63 5.16 -1.72
C VAL A 94 -5.79 4.63 -2.57
N PHE A 95 -6.62 3.72 -2.04
CA PHE A 95 -7.83 3.26 -2.72
C PHE A 95 -8.75 4.42 -3.07
N VAL A 96 -9.07 5.28 -2.10
CA VAL A 96 -9.98 6.41 -2.31
C VAL A 96 -9.40 7.39 -3.33
N ILE A 97 -8.11 7.71 -3.23
CA ILE A 97 -7.43 8.61 -4.17
C ILE A 97 -7.42 8.02 -5.58
N ALA A 98 -7.03 6.75 -5.75
CA ALA A 98 -6.98 6.11 -7.06
C ALA A 98 -8.38 5.93 -7.67
N CYS A 99 -9.37 5.58 -6.86
CA CYS A 99 -10.75 5.40 -7.32
C CYS A 99 -11.34 6.74 -7.80
N THR A 100 -11.14 7.81 -7.01
CA THR A 100 -11.62 9.15 -7.39
C THR A 100 -10.93 9.67 -8.64
N THR A 101 -9.60 9.52 -8.78
CA THR A 101 -8.89 9.97 -9.99
C THR A 101 -9.32 9.20 -11.24
N LEU A 102 -9.43 7.87 -11.15
CA LEU A 102 -9.89 7.03 -12.27
C LEU A 102 -11.34 7.36 -12.68
N TYR A 103 -12.21 7.64 -11.70
CA TYR A 103 -13.59 8.05 -11.92
C TYR A 103 -13.69 9.42 -12.59
N PHE A 104 -13.02 10.44 -12.04
CA PHE A 104 -13.07 11.81 -12.59
C PHE A 104 -12.46 11.92 -13.99
N LEU A 105 -11.40 11.16 -14.27
CA LEU A 105 -10.75 11.14 -15.58
C LEU A 105 -11.44 10.19 -16.57
N ASN A 106 -12.47 9.46 -16.13
CA ASN A 106 -13.25 8.53 -16.92
C ASN A 106 -12.37 7.54 -17.71
N LEU A 107 -11.25 7.12 -17.12
CA LEU A 107 -10.21 6.35 -17.81
C LEU A 107 -10.63 4.90 -18.07
N THR A 108 -11.49 4.34 -17.22
CA THR A 108 -11.96 2.95 -17.31
C THR A 108 -13.32 2.77 -16.66
N GLN A 109 -14.09 1.79 -17.14
CA GLN A 109 -15.32 1.34 -16.47
C GLN A 109 -15.04 0.49 -15.20
N HIS A 110 -13.84 -0.08 -15.09
CA HIS A 110 -13.40 -0.93 -13.98
C HIS A 110 -12.51 -0.19 -12.97
N TYR A 111 -12.88 1.06 -12.66
CA TYR A 111 -12.06 1.93 -11.82
C TYR A 111 -11.91 1.40 -10.38
N VAL A 112 -12.88 0.63 -9.89
CA VAL A 112 -12.85 0.03 -8.54
C VAL A 112 -11.79 -1.06 -8.46
N GLU A 113 -11.71 -1.92 -9.46
CA GLU A 113 -10.79 -3.04 -9.55
C GLU A 113 -9.35 -2.56 -9.63
N TYR A 114 -9.09 -1.57 -10.50
CA TYR A 114 -7.76 -0.95 -10.61
C TYR A 114 -7.36 -0.22 -9.32
N ALA A 115 -8.25 0.56 -8.71
CA ALA A 115 -7.98 1.22 -7.45
C ALA A 115 -7.69 0.23 -6.31
N PHE A 116 -8.41 -0.90 -6.28
CA PHE A 116 -8.19 -1.96 -5.30
C PHE A 116 -6.82 -2.63 -5.46
N ILE A 117 -6.40 -2.87 -6.70
CA ILE A 117 -5.07 -3.39 -7.04
C ILE A 117 -3.97 -2.42 -6.57
N THR A 118 -4.15 -1.12 -6.79
CA THR A 118 -3.23 -0.09 -6.30
C THR A 118 -3.16 -0.08 -4.77
N ALA A 119 -4.31 -0.14 -4.10
CA ALA A 119 -4.44 -0.14 -2.65
C ALA A 119 -3.79 -1.35 -1.98
N LEU A 120 -4.00 -2.55 -2.53
CA LEU A 120 -3.34 -3.78 -2.08
C LEU A 120 -1.81 -3.66 -2.20
N SER A 121 -1.33 -3.13 -3.32
CA SER A 121 0.10 -2.96 -3.54
C SER A 121 0.68 -1.97 -2.53
N THR A 122 0.03 -0.84 -2.29
CA THR A 122 0.42 0.13 -1.26
C THR A 122 0.44 -0.49 0.14
N GLY A 123 -0.65 -1.15 0.55
CA GLY A 123 -0.79 -1.72 1.89
C GLY A 123 0.25 -2.80 2.17
N ASN A 124 0.42 -3.76 1.25
CA ASN A 124 1.42 -4.82 1.38
C ASN A 124 2.85 -4.25 1.44
N MET A 125 3.15 -3.27 0.60
CA MET A 125 4.48 -2.69 0.58
C MET A 125 4.73 -1.81 1.81
N SER A 126 3.71 -1.17 2.38
CA SER A 126 3.82 -0.35 3.60
C SER A 126 4.37 -1.14 4.80
N TYR A 127 4.13 -2.45 4.87
CA TYR A 127 4.74 -3.32 5.88
C TYR A 127 6.27 -3.30 5.81
N TYR A 128 6.88 -3.11 4.64
CA TYR A 128 8.33 -2.95 4.52
C TYR A 128 8.86 -1.72 5.28
N TYR A 129 8.05 -0.67 5.42
CA TYR A 129 8.41 0.55 6.15
C TYR A 129 8.23 0.40 7.66
N THR A 130 7.63 -0.71 8.13
CA THR A 130 7.61 -1.03 9.56
C THR A 130 9.03 -1.48 10.00
N PRO A 131 9.62 -0.84 11.02
CA PRO A 131 11.01 -1.10 11.45
C PRO A 131 11.19 -2.37 12.28
#